data_AF-A0A6L8DWJ3-F1
#
_entry.id   AF-A0A6L8DWJ3-F1
#
_cell.length_a   1.000
_cell.length_b   1.000
_cell.length_c   1.000
_cell.angle_alpha   90.00
_cell.angle_beta   90.00
_cell.angle_gamma   90.00
#
_symmetry.space_group_name_H-M   'P 1'
#
loop_
_entity.id
_entity.type
_entity.pdbx_description
1 polymer ?
#
loop_
_entity_poly.entity_id
_entity_poly.type
_entity_poly.pdbx_seq_one_letter_code
_entity_poly.pdbx_strand_id
1 'polypeptide(L)'
;MTAFARGLSSRGIGVVTFNFLYKERGRRAPDPPARLEACYRSVIAAVRERESVAGRRLLVGGKSMGGRIASQVVAADTRDGVSSGVDGLVLLGYPLHPPGRPEKLRDAHLPAISAPMLFVQGSRDAFGTPDELRPVLARCPAAELFVVDGGDHSFKVRGKDAPTEARVHASIQDAIGDWIGRRLRPGGK
;
A
#
# COMPACT_ATOMS: atom_id res chain seq x y z
N MET A 1 0.94 1.00 13.33
CA MET A 1 1.40 1.62 12.07
C MET A 1 2.42 2.74 12.30
N THR A 2 2.32 3.53 13.36
CA THR A 2 3.31 4.57 13.70
C THR A 2 4.74 4.04 13.84
N ALA A 3 4.94 2.89 14.49
CA ALA A 3 6.27 2.27 14.59
C ALA A 3 6.85 1.88 13.21
N PHE A 4 6.01 1.33 12.33
CA PHE A 4 6.40 1.01 10.96
C PHE A 4 6.77 2.26 10.16
N ALA A 5 6.00 3.35 10.31
CA ALA A 5 6.28 4.64 9.69
C ALA A 5 7.64 5.21 10.16
N ARG A 6 7.94 5.13 11.46
CA ARG A 6 9.25 5.56 11.99
C ARG A 6 10.41 4.78 11.38
N GLY A 7 10.25 3.47 11.15
CA GLY A 7 11.29 2.66 10.48
C GLY A 7 11.45 2.99 9.00
N LEU A 8 10.41 3.46 8.30
CA LEU A 8 10.59 4.05 6.96
C LEU A 8 11.33 5.38 7.04
N SER A 9 11.01 6.23 8.01
CA SER A 9 11.70 7.51 8.20
C SER A 9 13.17 7.38 8.56
N SER A 10 13.57 6.34 9.30
CA SER A 10 14.99 6.04 9.53
C SER A 10 15.74 5.63 8.26
N ARG A 11 15.03 5.35 7.15
CA ARG A 11 15.58 5.07 5.81
C ARG A 11 15.47 6.28 4.88
N GLY A 12 15.23 7.47 5.42
CA GLY A 12 15.15 8.72 4.65
C GLY A 12 13.82 8.93 3.92
N ILE A 13 12.80 8.12 4.21
CA ILE A 13 11.47 8.24 3.59
C ILE A 13 10.58 9.11 4.47
N GLY A 14 10.14 10.26 3.95
CA GLY A 14 9.12 11.08 4.62
C GLY A 14 7.78 10.34 4.66
N VAL A 15 7.21 10.16 5.85
CA VAL A 15 5.93 9.44 6.01
C VAL A 15 4.90 10.33 6.68
N VAL A 16 3.73 10.43 6.05
CA VAL A 16 2.53 11.01 6.66
C VAL A 16 1.58 9.88 6.97
N THR A 17 1.22 9.73 8.24
CA THR A 17 0.13 8.85 8.69
C THR A 17 -1.07 9.68 9.05
N PHE A 18 -2.25 9.18 8.71
CA PHE A 18 -3.52 9.80 9.07
C PHE A 18 -4.51 8.72 9.47
N ASN A 19 -5.58 9.15 10.11
CA ASN A 19 -6.69 8.29 10.43
C ASN A 19 -7.88 8.60 9.51
N PHE A 20 -8.62 7.57 9.13
CA PHE A 20 -9.95 7.76 8.55
C PHE A 20 -10.93 8.29 9.60
N LEU A 21 -11.96 8.99 9.15
CA LEU A 21 -12.92 9.67 10.02
C LEU A 21 -13.60 8.76 11.04
N TYR A 22 -13.93 7.51 10.69
CA TYR A 22 -14.47 6.55 11.65
C TYR A 22 -13.50 6.26 12.82
N LYS A 23 -12.18 6.22 12.57
CA LYS A 23 -11.18 6.01 13.62
C LYS A 23 -11.07 7.22 14.54
N GLU A 24 -11.15 8.43 13.98
CA GLU A 24 -11.13 9.67 14.75
C GLU A 24 -12.33 9.82 15.68
N ARG A 25 -13.43 9.18 15.29
CA ARG A 25 -14.66 9.10 16.09
C ARG A 25 -14.69 7.87 17.01
N GLY A 26 -13.59 7.13 17.14
CA GLY A 26 -13.51 5.93 17.98
C GLY A 26 -14.37 4.74 17.50
N ARG A 27 -14.90 4.78 16.28
CA ARG A 27 -15.77 3.71 15.75
C ARG A 27 -14.95 2.51 15.31
N ARG A 28 -15.52 1.31 15.49
CA ARG A 28 -14.90 0.05 15.05
C ARG A 28 -15.13 -0.21 13.57
N ALA A 29 -16.36 -0.04 13.09
CA ALA A 29 -16.73 -0.29 11.70
C ALA A 29 -16.19 0.83 10.79
N PRO A 30 -15.61 0.48 9.62
CA PRO A 30 -15.15 1.46 8.65
C PRO A 30 -16.32 2.25 8.07
N ASP A 31 -16.03 3.47 7.63
CA ASP A 31 -16.98 4.25 6.82
C ASP A 31 -17.21 3.57 5.44
N PRO A 32 -18.31 3.92 4.74
CA PRO A 32 -18.52 3.47 3.37
C PRO A 32 -17.36 3.85 2.43
N PRO A 33 -17.09 3.06 1.36
CA PRO A 33 -15.96 3.28 0.47
C PRO A 33 -15.81 4.73 -0.02
N ALA A 34 -16.89 5.37 -0.46
CA ALA A 34 -16.87 6.76 -0.95
C ALA A 34 -16.33 7.76 0.09
N ARG A 35 -16.62 7.57 1.38
CA ARG A 35 -16.11 8.45 2.44
C ARG A 35 -14.64 8.16 2.76
N LEU A 36 -14.21 6.90 2.66
CA LEU A 36 -12.81 6.53 2.81
C LEU A 36 -11.97 7.12 1.66
N GLU A 37 -12.46 7.01 0.43
CA GLU A 37 -11.84 7.57 -0.78
C GLU A 37 -11.76 9.10 -0.71
N ALA A 38 -12.85 9.77 -0.33
CA ALA A 38 -12.87 11.23 -0.13
C ALA A 38 -11.85 11.67 0.93
N CYS A 39 -11.80 10.97 2.07
CA CYS A 39 -10.80 11.23 3.11
C CYS A 39 -9.37 11.08 2.57
N TYR A 40 -9.10 10.03 1.78
CA TYR A 40 -7.79 9.80 1.19
C TYR A 40 -7.41 10.91 0.21
N ARG A 41 -8.33 11.35 -0.66
CA ARG A 41 -8.11 12.49 -1.58
C ARG A 41 -7.81 13.78 -0.83
N SER A 42 -8.55 14.08 0.24
CA SER A 42 -8.27 15.26 1.09
C SER A 42 -6.87 15.22 1.70
N VAL A 43 -6.38 14.04 2.10
CA VAL A 43 -5.02 13.90 2.61
C VAL A 43 -3.98 14.11 1.51
N ILE A 44 -4.19 13.57 0.31
CA ILE A 44 -3.29 13.80 -0.84
C ILE A 44 -3.18 15.30 -1.13
N ALA A 45 -4.32 16.00 -1.22
CA ALA A 45 -4.36 17.45 -1.45
C ALA A 45 -3.60 18.21 -0.34
N ALA A 46 -3.93 17.95 0.93
CA ALA A 46 -3.29 18.62 2.06
C ALA A 46 -1.79 18.31 2.21
N VAL A 47 -1.31 17.16 1.72
CA VAL A 47 0.13 16.86 1.66
C VAL A 47 0.78 17.62 0.51
N ARG A 48 0.15 17.66 -0.67
CA ARG A 48 0.68 18.35 -1.85
C ARG A 48 0.76 19.87 -1.68
N GLU A 49 -0.09 20.47 -0.86
CA GLU A 49 -0.05 21.90 -0.51
C GLU A 49 1.12 22.29 0.42
N ARG A 50 1.85 21.33 0.99
CA ARG A 50 2.96 21.63 1.90
C ARG A 50 4.23 21.98 1.12
N GLU A 51 4.72 23.19 1.28
CA GLU A 51 6.01 23.66 0.74
C GLU A 51 7.18 22.69 1.02
N SER A 52 7.22 22.10 2.22
CA SER A 52 8.26 21.15 2.63
C SER A 52 8.38 19.89 1.74
N VAL A 53 7.34 19.57 0.96
CA VAL A 53 7.33 18.42 0.04
C VAL A 53 7.16 18.84 -1.43
N ALA A 54 7.23 20.13 -1.72
CA ALA A 54 7.17 20.64 -3.09
C ALA A 54 8.25 19.98 -3.96
N GLY A 55 7.87 19.56 -5.17
CA GLY A 55 8.75 18.85 -6.10
C GLY A 55 9.18 17.43 -5.68
N ARG A 56 8.75 16.93 -4.51
CA ARG A 56 9.02 15.55 -4.08
C ARG A 56 8.03 14.59 -4.72
N ARG A 57 8.49 13.36 -4.95
CA ARG A 57 7.62 12.26 -5.35
C ARG A 57 6.68 11.91 -4.20
N LEU A 58 5.40 11.69 -4.51
CA LEU A 58 4.41 11.24 -3.53
C LEU A 58 4.06 9.80 -3.82
N LEU A 59 4.23 8.97 -2.79
CA LEU A 59 3.71 7.63 -2.79
C LEU A 59 2.48 7.57 -1.89
N VAL A 60 1.51 6.76 -2.28
CA VAL A 60 0.34 6.45 -1.45
C VAL A 60 0.32 4.97 -1.13
N GLY A 61 -0.46 4.58 -0.13
CA GLY A 61 -0.50 3.19 0.27
C GLY A 61 -1.17 2.94 1.60
N GLY A 62 -0.93 1.75 2.13
CA GLY A 62 -1.40 1.39 3.45
C GLY A 62 -1.55 -0.10 3.64
N LYS A 63 -1.89 -0.47 4.88
CA LYS A 63 -2.16 -1.86 5.25
C LYS A 63 -3.61 -2.24 4.95
N SER A 64 -3.79 -3.38 4.30
CA SER A 64 -5.10 -4.02 4.09
C SER A 64 -6.09 -3.06 3.42
N MET A 65 -7.21 -2.75 4.08
CA MET A 65 -8.20 -1.78 3.61
C MET A 65 -7.59 -0.44 3.19
N GLY A 66 -6.62 0.10 3.93
CA GLY A 66 -6.00 1.37 3.59
C GLY A 66 -5.30 1.35 2.23
N GLY A 67 -4.60 0.25 1.92
CA GLY A 67 -3.97 0.04 0.61
C GLY A 67 -5.02 -0.14 -0.49
N ARG A 68 -6.10 -0.88 -0.22
CA ARG A 68 -7.21 -1.02 -1.17
C ARG A 68 -7.84 0.34 -1.53
N ILE A 69 -8.18 1.15 -0.53
CA ILE A 69 -8.75 2.49 -0.77
C ILE A 69 -7.75 3.37 -1.54
N ALA A 70 -6.45 3.35 -1.18
CA ALA A 70 -5.43 4.10 -1.90
C ALA A 70 -5.39 3.73 -3.40
N SER A 71 -5.39 2.43 -3.70
CA SER A 71 -5.40 1.95 -5.09
C SER A 71 -6.67 2.32 -5.86
N GLN A 72 -7.84 2.31 -5.19
CA GLN A 72 -9.10 2.71 -5.81
C GLN A 72 -9.13 4.20 -6.17
N VAL A 73 -8.60 5.06 -5.29
CA VAL A 73 -8.47 6.49 -5.56
C VAL A 73 -7.59 6.74 -6.78
N VAL A 74 -6.39 6.15 -6.83
CA VAL A 74 -5.46 6.34 -7.97
C VAL A 74 -6.06 5.80 -9.27
N ALA A 75 -6.74 4.64 -9.22
CA ALA A 75 -7.39 4.06 -10.39
C ALA A 75 -8.59 4.88 -10.88
N ALA A 76 -9.34 5.53 -9.99
CA ALA A 76 -10.42 6.44 -10.36
C ALA A 76 -9.85 7.69 -11.04
N ASP A 77 -8.87 8.35 -10.42
CA ASP A 77 -8.28 9.56 -10.96
C ASP A 77 -7.64 9.32 -12.36
N THR A 78 -7.00 8.16 -12.55
CA THR A 78 -6.43 7.75 -13.85
C THR A 78 -7.52 7.57 -14.92
N ARG A 79 -8.66 6.97 -14.57
CA ARG A 79 -9.80 6.80 -15.49
C ARG A 79 -10.44 8.14 -15.86
N ASP A 80 -10.49 9.07 -14.91
CA ASP A 80 -11.08 10.40 -15.11
C ASP A 80 -10.13 11.37 -15.84
N GLY A 81 -8.94 10.90 -16.25
CA GLY A 81 -7.93 11.72 -16.93
C GLY A 81 -7.29 12.78 -16.03
N VAL A 82 -7.46 12.65 -14.71
CA VAL A 82 -6.93 13.58 -13.71
C VAL A 82 -5.58 13.05 -13.23
N SER A 83 -4.58 13.93 -13.20
CA SER A 83 -3.34 13.59 -12.51
C SER A 83 -3.61 13.48 -11.01
N SER A 84 -3.54 12.26 -10.48
CA SER A 84 -3.61 12.02 -9.02
C SER A 84 -2.46 12.68 -8.26
N GLY A 85 -1.42 13.13 -8.98
CA GLY A 85 -0.17 13.57 -8.38
C GLY A 85 0.47 12.46 -7.53
N VAL A 86 0.24 11.19 -7.88
CA VAL A 86 0.82 10.03 -7.19
C VAL A 86 1.84 9.37 -8.12
N ASP A 87 3.05 9.20 -7.63
CA ASP A 87 4.18 8.65 -8.36
C ASP A 87 4.34 7.13 -8.17
N GLY A 88 3.70 6.55 -7.16
CA GLY A 88 3.72 5.11 -6.91
C GLY A 88 2.87 4.70 -5.73
N LEU A 89 2.64 3.39 -5.60
CA LEU A 89 1.83 2.80 -4.52
C LEU A 89 2.61 1.74 -3.74
N VAL A 90 2.43 1.71 -2.41
CA VAL A 90 2.94 0.64 -1.53
C VAL A 90 1.77 0.00 -0.79
N LEU A 91 1.44 -1.24 -1.16
CA LEU A 91 0.25 -1.97 -0.73
C LEU A 91 0.65 -3.10 0.21
N LEU A 92 0.41 -2.91 1.51
CA LEU A 92 0.84 -3.84 2.55
C LEU A 92 -0.27 -4.84 2.87
N GLY A 93 -0.07 -6.11 2.56
CA GLY A 93 -1.02 -7.21 2.71
C GLY A 93 -2.35 -6.84 2.08
N TYR A 94 -2.37 -6.73 0.75
CA TYR A 94 -3.54 -6.31 -0.01
C TYR A 94 -4.65 -7.35 0.16
N PRO A 95 -5.88 -6.95 0.49
CA PRO A 95 -6.93 -7.90 0.76
C PRO A 95 -7.65 -8.27 -0.55
N LEU A 96 -7.02 -9.13 -1.35
CA LEU A 96 -7.49 -9.54 -2.67
C LEU A 96 -8.94 -10.06 -2.63
N HIS A 97 -9.28 -10.84 -1.60
CA HIS A 97 -10.64 -11.27 -1.31
C HIS A 97 -10.87 -11.39 0.20
N PRO A 98 -12.13 -11.50 0.68
CA PRO A 98 -12.39 -11.90 2.07
C PRO A 98 -11.92 -13.35 2.33
N PRO A 99 -11.46 -13.69 3.55
CA PRO A 99 -11.12 -15.06 3.91
C PRO A 99 -12.30 -16.02 3.67
N GLY A 100 -12.02 -17.17 3.04
CA GLY A 100 -13.04 -18.16 2.68
C GLY A 100 -13.98 -17.75 1.55
N ARG A 101 -13.63 -16.69 0.80
CA ARG A 101 -14.40 -16.18 -0.36
C ARG A 101 -13.49 -15.84 -1.56
N PRO A 102 -12.64 -16.76 -2.05
CA PRO A 102 -11.68 -16.49 -3.14
C PRO A 102 -12.36 -16.04 -4.45
N GLU A 103 -13.64 -16.35 -4.63
CA GLU A 103 -14.44 -15.91 -5.77
C GLU A 103 -14.78 -14.40 -5.77
N LYS A 104 -14.64 -13.73 -4.62
CA LYS A 104 -14.99 -12.30 -4.46
C LYS A 104 -13.76 -11.40 -4.53
N LEU A 105 -13.12 -11.42 -5.71
CA LEU A 105 -11.92 -10.62 -5.98
C LEU A 105 -12.19 -9.12 -5.91
N ARG A 106 -11.19 -8.37 -5.44
CA ARG A 106 -11.18 -6.91 -5.26
C ARG A 106 -10.05 -6.29 -6.08
N ASP A 107 -9.97 -6.63 -7.34
CA ASP A 107 -8.84 -6.40 -8.23
C ASP A 107 -9.18 -5.63 -9.51
N ALA A 108 -10.47 -5.51 -9.85
CA ALA A 108 -10.95 -4.98 -11.13
C ALA A 108 -10.38 -3.59 -11.49
N HIS A 109 -10.05 -2.74 -10.51
CA HIS A 109 -9.48 -1.42 -10.74
C HIS A 109 -7.96 -1.40 -10.90
N LEU A 110 -7.25 -2.46 -10.46
CA LEU A 110 -5.78 -2.48 -10.44
C LEU A 110 -5.15 -2.32 -11.82
N PRO A 111 -5.65 -2.95 -12.91
CA PRO A 111 -5.06 -2.78 -14.24
C PRO A 111 -5.13 -1.35 -14.79
N ALA A 112 -6.04 -0.51 -14.27
CA ALA A 112 -6.14 0.89 -14.68
C ALA A 112 -5.06 1.78 -14.06
N ILE A 113 -4.28 1.28 -13.10
CA ILE A 113 -3.21 2.04 -12.44
C ILE A 113 -1.94 1.94 -13.27
N SER A 114 -1.52 3.06 -13.85
CA SER A 114 -0.27 3.17 -14.62
C SER A 114 0.97 3.39 -13.74
N ALA A 115 0.78 3.96 -12.54
CA ALA A 115 1.86 4.21 -11.60
C ALA A 115 2.47 2.89 -11.07
N PRO A 116 3.78 2.83 -10.80
CA PRO A 116 4.42 1.68 -10.16
C PRO A 116 3.76 1.28 -8.84
N MET A 117 3.52 -0.01 -8.65
CA MET A 117 2.92 -0.58 -7.44
C MET A 117 3.83 -1.64 -6.82
N LEU A 118 4.15 -1.49 -5.54
CA LEU A 118 4.75 -2.55 -4.73
C LEU A 118 3.69 -3.20 -3.85
N PHE A 119 3.42 -4.47 -4.07
CA PHE A 119 2.65 -5.33 -3.19
C PHE A 119 3.60 -6.02 -2.21
N VAL A 120 3.30 -5.95 -0.91
CA VAL A 120 4.00 -6.72 0.13
C VAL A 120 3.00 -7.72 0.68
N GLN A 121 3.20 -9.02 0.45
CA GLN A 121 2.22 -10.05 0.83
C GLN A 121 2.87 -11.14 1.67
N GLY A 122 2.21 -11.54 2.77
CA GLY A 122 2.60 -12.75 3.51
C GLY A 122 2.30 -14.00 2.68
N SER A 123 3.20 -15.00 2.68
CA SER A 123 2.96 -16.24 1.93
C SER A 123 1.77 -17.06 2.45
N ARG A 124 1.31 -16.77 3.68
CA ARG A 124 0.17 -17.41 4.35
C ARG A 124 -1.00 -16.46 4.57
N ASP A 125 -1.09 -15.38 3.78
CA ASP A 125 -2.15 -14.39 3.91
C ASP A 125 -3.52 -14.96 3.46
N ALA A 126 -4.45 -15.08 4.41
CA ALA A 126 -5.80 -15.62 4.16
C ALA A 126 -6.71 -14.69 3.35
N PHE A 127 -6.29 -13.46 3.07
CA PHE A 127 -7.00 -12.52 2.20
C PHE A 127 -6.50 -12.56 0.74
N GLY A 128 -5.51 -13.41 0.45
CA GLY A 128 -4.95 -13.61 -0.88
C GLY A 128 -3.48 -13.99 -0.77
N THR A 129 -3.14 -15.17 -1.22
CA THR A 129 -1.75 -15.64 -1.25
C THR A 129 -0.96 -14.96 -2.39
N PRO A 130 0.38 -15.00 -2.35
CA PRO A 130 1.21 -14.59 -3.49
C PRO A 130 0.81 -15.27 -4.80
N ASP A 131 0.45 -16.55 -4.75
CA ASP A 131 0.06 -17.33 -5.94
C ASP A 131 -1.26 -16.83 -6.53
N GLU A 132 -2.22 -16.42 -5.71
CA GLU A 132 -3.47 -15.80 -6.16
C GLU A 132 -3.27 -14.37 -6.68
N LEU A 133 -2.31 -13.63 -6.13
CA LEU A 133 -1.99 -12.28 -6.59
C LEU A 133 -1.27 -12.28 -7.94
N ARG A 134 -0.34 -13.20 -8.20
CA ARG A 134 0.50 -13.17 -9.42
C ARG A 134 -0.31 -13.07 -10.72
N PRO A 135 -1.39 -13.85 -10.96
CA PRO A 135 -2.23 -13.69 -12.15
C PRO A 135 -2.88 -12.31 -12.27
N VAL A 136 -3.28 -11.71 -11.14
CA VAL A 136 -3.84 -10.36 -11.11
C VAL A 136 -2.78 -9.32 -11.48
N LEU A 137 -1.59 -9.44 -10.89
CA LEU A 137 -0.47 -8.52 -11.11
C LEU A 137 0.11 -8.63 -12.53
N ALA A 138 0.02 -9.79 -13.18
CA ALA A 138 0.40 -9.96 -14.58
C ALA A 138 -0.41 -9.07 -15.55
N ARG A 139 -1.60 -8.62 -15.14
CA ARG A 139 -2.43 -7.67 -15.90
C ARG A 139 -2.14 -6.20 -15.55
N CYS A 140 -1.25 -5.94 -14.60
CA CYS A 140 -0.91 -4.60 -14.15
C CYS A 140 0.45 -4.18 -14.75
N PRO A 141 0.54 -3.03 -15.44
CA PRO A 141 1.72 -2.69 -16.24
C PRO A 141 3.01 -2.46 -15.42
N ALA A 142 2.89 -2.08 -14.16
CA ALA A 142 4.03 -1.72 -13.31
C ALA A 142 3.92 -2.27 -11.88
N ALA A 143 3.43 -3.50 -11.71
CA ALA A 143 3.31 -4.14 -10.40
C ALA A 143 4.52 -5.03 -10.06
N GLU A 144 4.99 -4.94 -8.82
CA GLU A 144 5.97 -5.86 -8.21
C GLU A 144 5.38 -6.49 -6.95
N LEU A 145 5.84 -7.70 -6.63
CA LEU A 145 5.43 -8.43 -5.44
C LEU A 145 6.66 -8.79 -4.59
N PHE A 146 6.68 -8.31 -3.35
CA PHE A 146 7.59 -8.74 -2.30
C PHE A 146 6.87 -9.70 -1.36
N VAL A 147 7.38 -10.92 -1.24
CA VAL A 147 6.77 -11.97 -0.41
C VAL A 147 7.46 -12.04 0.95
N VAL A 148 6.66 -11.95 2.02
CA VAL A 148 7.11 -12.23 3.38
C VAL A 148 6.87 -13.71 3.66
N ASP A 149 7.93 -14.51 3.56
CA ASP A 149 7.81 -15.95 3.77
C ASP A 149 7.38 -16.29 5.21
N GLY A 150 6.51 -17.29 5.34
CA GLY A 150 5.82 -17.67 6.57
C GLY A 150 4.84 -16.62 7.15
N GLY A 151 4.77 -15.42 6.58
CA GLY A 151 3.99 -14.31 7.10
C GLY A 151 2.48 -14.47 6.86
N ASP A 152 1.68 -14.14 7.86
CA ASP A 152 0.21 -14.02 7.73
C ASP A 152 -0.21 -12.62 7.23
N HIS A 153 -1.51 -12.30 7.29
CA HIS A 153 -2.03 -10.99 6.87
C HIS A 153 -1.44 -9.81 7.65
N SER A 154 -0.93 -10.05 8.86
CA SER A 154 -0.23 -9.05 9.68
C SER A 154 1.30 -9.19 9.58
N PHE A 155 1.79 -9.99 8.62
CA PHE A 155 3.19 -10.36 8.43
C PHE A 155 3.82 -11.11 9.61
N LYS A 156 3.01 -11.68 10.51
CA LYS A 156 3.53 -12.46 11.63
C LYS A 156 3.95 -13.83 11.13
N VAL A 157 5.20 -14.17 11.40
CA VAL A 157 5.75 -15.51 11.15
C VAL A 157 5.64 -16.32 12.45
N ARG A 158 5.23 -17.58 12.35
CA ARG A 158 5.08 -18.49 13.50
C ARG A 158 6.08 -19.64 13.38
N GLY A 159 6.58 -20.12 14.51
CA GLY A 159 7.54 -21.21 14.57
C GLY A 159 8.58 -20.98 15.67
N LYS A 160 9.33 -22.03 16.03
CA LYS A 160 10.37 -21.98 17.06
C LYS A 160 11.49 -20.99 16.70
N ASP A 161 11.85 -20.93 15.42
CA ASP A 161 12.93 -20.10 14.88
C ASP A 161 12.39 -18.90 14.06
N ALA A 162 11.13 -18.52 14.31
CA ALA A 162 10.50 -17.44 13.57
C ALA A 162 11.19 -16.08 13.89
N PRO A 163 11.46 -15.24 12.87
CA PRO A 163 11.99 -13.91 13.10
C PRO A 163 11.00 -13.08 13.93
N THR A 164 11.53 -12.14 14.71
CA THR A 164 10.70 -11.19 15.45
C THR A 164 9.90 -10.31 14.49
N GLU A 165 8.75 -9.82 14.94
CA GLU A 165 7.92 -8.87 14.16
C GLU A 165 8.72 -7.63 13.75
N ALA A 166 9.60 -7.14 14.63
CA ALA A 166 10.50 -6.03 14.32
C ALA A 166 11.48 -6.35 13.17
N ARG A 167 12.03 -7.58 13.13
CA ARG A 167 12.93 -8.00 12.06
C ARG A 167 12.20 -8.17 10.73
N VAL A 168 10.98 -8.71 10.75
CA VAL A 168 10.11 -8.79 9.56
C VAL A 168 9.73 -7.39 9.07
N HIS A 169 9.34 -6.49 9.96
CA HIS A 169 9.05 -5.10 9.58
C HIS A 169 10.27 -4.40 8.99
N ALA A 170 11.47 -4.61 9.55
CA ALA A 170 12.70 -4.07 9.01
C ALA A 170 12.95 -4.56 7.58
N SER A 171 12.82 -5.85 7.30
CA SER A 171 13.03 -6.37 5.94
C SER A 171 12.02 -5.82 4.93
N ILE A 172 10.76 -5.63 5.34
CA ILE A 172 9.74 -4.98 4.49
C ILE A 172 10.12 -3.52 4.24
N GLN A 173 10.56 -2.79 5.27
CA GLN A 173 10.97 -1.39 5.13
C GLN A 173 12.20 -1.23 4.23
N ASP A 174 13.17 -2.14 4.32
CA ASP A 174 14.33 -2.22 3.42
C ASP A 174 13.87 -2.44 1.98
N ALA A 175 13.00 -3.44 1.76
CA ALA A 175 12.45 -3.75 0.44
C ALA A 175 11.70 -2.56 -0.19
N ILE A 176 10.95 -1.79 0.62
CA ILE A 176 10.29 -0.56 0.18
C ILE A 176 11.33 0.50 -0.23
N GLY A 177 12.36 0.72 0.58
CA GLY A 177 13.43 1.68 0.27
C GLY A 177 14.17 1.33 -1.02
N ASP A 178 14.53 0.07 -1.18
CA ASP A 178 15.19 -0.43 -2.39
C ASP A 178 14.29 -0.29 -3.62
N TRP A 179 13.01 -0.61 -3.49
CA TRP A 179 12.04 -0.46 -4.57
C TRP A 179 11.86 0.98 -5.01
N ILE A 180 11.74 1.92 -4.06
CA ILE A 180 11.72 3.37 -4.33
C ILE A 180 12.99 3.77 -5.09
N GLY A 181 14.15 3.30 -4.62
CA GLY A 181 15.44 3.57 -5.24
C GLY A 181 15.55 3.03 -6.68
N ARG A 182 14.90 1.90 -7.01
CA ARG A 182 14.93 1.35 -8.38
C ARG A 182 13.89 1.99 -9.30
N ARG A 183 12.67 2.22 -8.81
CA ARG A 183 11.52 2.61 -9.65
C ARG A 183 11.26 4.10 -9.74
N LEU A 184 11.67 4.87 -8.73
CA LEU A 184 11.29 6.27 -8.57
C LEU A 184 12.50 7.20 -8.47
N ARG A 185 13.71 6.71 -8.76
CA ARG A 185 14.87 7.58 -8.96
C ARG A 185 14.55 8.60 -10.05
N PRO A 186 14.88 9.89 -9.86
CA PRO A 186 14.83 10.82 -10.97
C PRO A 186 15.74 10.28 -12.08
N GLY A 187 15.27 10.33 -13.33
CA GLY A 187 16.17 10.19 -14.47
C GLY A 187 17.33 11.15 -14.24
N GLY A 188 18.55 10.62 -14.26
CA GLY A 188 19.74 11.46 -14.21
C GLY A 188 19.60 12.52 -15.30
N LYS A 189 19.81 13.78 -14.93
CA LYS A 189 20.16 14.80 -15.92
C LYS A 189 21.42 14.35 -16.66
#